data_AF-A0A6J5CX03-F1
#
_entry.id   AF-A0A6J5CX03-F1
#
_cell.length_a   1.000
_cell.length_b   1.000
_cell.length_c   1.000
_cell.angle_alpha   90.00
_cell.angle_beta   90.00
_cell.angle_gamma   90.00
#
_symmetry.space_group_name_H-M   'P 1'
#
loop_
_entity.id
_entity.type
_entity.pdbx_description
1 polymer ?
#
loop_
_entity_poly.entity_id
_entity_poly.type
_entity_poly.pdbx_seq_one_letter_code
_entity_poly.pdbx_strand_id
1 'polypeptide(L)'
;MNFITPIPASALASKKFLQILASVATVGLVEPVAVIEDSNHAGSFRVLDGRLRVEALRRLNRDDAPCMTATDDESYTYNRHISRLTPVQDARMIARAIEHGVSRERIATVLGISKNTVRQKAVMLDGICREAQALLADKNCPGKTFSALKSMRPPRQVEAAELMCGQGNFASTFARAILAATPPELLEPTRYKRKTGDLGEQLAHLERELASLQSQVGMIEESYGVNHLHLSVAASYVSTLMANEVIAQWLIEQYPEYSSQFQTIANEADSAHEPRRPIKLPFRRRAPASRVPT
;
A
#
# COMPACT_ATOMS: atom_id res chain seq x y z
N MET A 1 16.21 -29.10 20.75
CA MET A 1 15.21 -28.00 20.87
C MET A 1 13.82 -28.62 20.86
N ASN A 2 13.09 -28.52 21.97
CA ASN A 2 11.71 -29.01 22.05
C ASN A 2 10.75 -27.91 21.61
N PHE A 3 9.96 -28.17 20.57
CA PHE A 3 8.95 -27.23 20.07
C PHE A 3 7.64 -27.44 20.82
N ILE A 4 7.21 -26.44 21.60
CA ILE A 4 5.97 -26.48 22.41
C ILE A 4 4.70 -26.54 21.53
N THR A 5 4.81 -26.14 20.25
CA THR A 5 3.74 -26.28 19.27
C THR A 5 4.31 -26.80 17.94
N PRO A 6 3.65 -27.72 17.23
CA PRO A 6 4.07 -28.10 15.89
C PRO A 6 3.83 -26.93 14.92
N ILE A 7 4.74 -26.73 13.96
CA ILE A 7 4.55 -25.74 12.90
C ILE A 7 3.40 -26.24 12.01
N PRO A 8 2.37 -25.41 11.72
CA PRO A 8 1.25 -25.85 10.91
C PRO A 8 1.71 -26.23 9.50
N ALA A 9 1.17 -27.33 8.96
CA ALA A 9 1.54 -27.85 7.64
C ALA A 9 1.36 -26.82 6.50
N SER A 10 0.38 -25.91 6.64
CA SER A 10 0.17 -24.80 5.71
C SER A 10 1.35 -23.81 5.67
N ALA A 11 2.02 -23.57 6.80
CA ALA A 11 3.20 -22.72 6.85
C ALA A 11 4.40 -23.40 6.15
N LEU A 12 4.52 -24.72 6.28
CA LEU A 12 5.56 -25.53 5.62
C LEU A 12 5.36 -25.67 4.11
N ALA A 13 4.14 -25.51 3.61
CA ALA A 13 3.83 -25.49 2.17
C ALA A 13 3.86 -24.07 1.56
N SER A 14 4.07 -23.04 2.39
CA SER A 14 4.01 -21.65 1.93
C SER A 14 5.20 -21.27 1.03
N LYS A 15 4.96 -20.36 0.07
CA LYS A 15 6.04 -19.77 -0.75
C LYS A 15 7.14 -19.15 0.11
N LYS A 16 6.76 -18.55 1.25
CA LYS A 16 7.70 -17.96 2.22
C LYS A 16 8.64 -19.01 2.79
N PHE A 17 8.14 -20.19 3.17
CA PHE A 17 8.99 -21.26 3.67
C PHE A 17 9.94 -21.82 2.60
N LEU A 18 9.45 -22.02 1.37
CA LEU A 18 10.30 -22.45 0.26
C LEU A 18 11.43 -21.47 -0.04
N GLN A 19 11.15 -20.17 0.05
CA GLN A 19 12.15 -19.11 -0.08
C GLN A 19 13.20 -19.16 1.04
N ILE A 20 12.76 -19.34 2.29
CA ILE A 20 13.66 -19.51 3.44
C ILE A 20 14.55 -20.75 3.25
N LEU A 21 13.97 -21.88 2.85
CA LEU A 21 14.70 -23.12 2.60
C LEU A 21 15.77 -22.95 1.51
N ALA A 22 15.42 -22.32 0.38
CA ALA A 22 16.34 -22.04 -0.71
C ALA A 22 17.47 -21.08 -0.27
N SER A 23 17.14 -20.05 0.51
CA SER A 23 18.13 -19.11 1.05
C SER A 23 19.10 -19.79 2.00
N VAL A 24 18.60 -20.59 2.96
CA VAL A 24 19.45 -21.31 3.93
C VAL A 24 20.34 -22.33 3.23
N ALA A 25 19.83 -23.04 2.21
CA ALA A 25 20.63 -23.98 1.43
C ALA A 25 21.78 -23.33 0.66
N THR A 26 21.62 -22.07 0.23
CA THR A 26 22.57 -21.39 -0.68
C THR A 26 23.53 -20.44 0.00
N VAL A 27 23.11 -19.77 1.08
CA VAL A 27 23.92 -18.74 1.79
C VAL A 27 24.11 -19.09 3.26
N GLY A 28 23.35 -20.05 3.79
CA GLY A 28 23.27 -20.30 5.23
C GLY A 28 22.27 -19.37 5.91
N LEU A 29 22.26 -19.40 7.25
CA LEU A 29 21.38 -18.54 8.03
C LEU A 29 21.93 -17.10 8.00
N VAL A 30 21.21 -16.17 7.35
CA VAL A 30 21.62 -14.76 7.26
C VAL A 30 21.34 -14.02 8.57
N GLU A 31 20.14 -14.22 9.11
CA GLU A 31 19.74 -13.69 10.41
C GLU A 31 19.78 -14.82 11.46
N PRO A 32 20.36 -14.59 12.65
CA PRO A 32 20.40 -15.58 13.73
C PRO A 32 19.02 -15.91 14.28
N VAL A 33 18.85 -17.11 14.86
CA VAL A 33 17.62 -17.54 15.54
C VAL A 33 17.55 -16.89 16.92
N ALA A 34 16.42 -16.27 17.26
CA ALA A 34 16.24 -15.71 18.60
C ALA A 34 15.78 -16.80 19.55
N VAL A 35 16.54 -17.03 20.62
CA VAL A 35 16.29 -18.08 21.61
C VAL A 35 16.34 -17.51 23.01
N ILE A 36 15.62 -18.14 23.94
CA ILE A 36 15.70 -17.88 25.38
C ILE A 36 16.03 -19.18 26.10
N GLU A 37 16.80 -19.10 27.19
CA GLU A 37 17.10 -20.28 28.01
C GLU A 37 15.81 -20.78 28.68
N ASP A 38 15.56 -22.09 28.63
CA ASP A 38 14.37 -22.67 29.25
C ASP A 38 14.58 -22.78 30.76
N SER A 39 13.73 -22.10 31.54
CA SER A 39 13.79 -22.11 33.00
C SER A 39 13.60 -23.49 33.63
N ASN A 40 13.00 -24.43 32.89
CA ASN A 40 12.76 -25.80 33.36
C ASN A 40 13.91 -26.77 33.09
N HIS A 41 14.82 -26.47 32.14
CA HIS A 41 15.88 -27.40 31.74
C HIS A 41 17.16 -26.64 31.37
N ALA A 42 18.13 -26.65 32.28
CA ALA A 42 19.45 -26.05 32.08
C ALA A 42 20.13 -26.59 30.82
N GLY A 43 20.65 -25.69 29.98
CA GLY A 43 21.27 -26.04 28.71
C GLY A 43 20.30 -26.31 27.55
N SER A 44 19.00 -26.09 27.75
CA SER A 44 18.01 -26.13 26.67
C SER A 44 17.48 -24.73 26.35
N PHE A 45 17.16 -24.51 25.09
CA PHE A 45 16.72 -23.22 24.58
C PHE A 45 15.35 -23.32 23.91
N ARG A 46 14.49 -22.35 24.20
CA ARG A 46 13.20 -22.13 23.54
C ARG A 46 13.37 -21.11 22.42
N VAL A 47 12.79 -21.41 21.25
CA VAL A 47 12.83 -20.50 20.09
C VAL A 47 11.74 -19.44 20.21
N LEU A 48 12.13 -18.17 20.30
CA LEU A 48 11.22 -17.02 20.31
C LEU A 48 10.86 -16.60 18.88
N ASP A 49 11.86 -16.48 18.00
CA ASP A 49 11.68 -16.18 16.58
C ASP A 49 12.62 -17.01 15.71
N GLY A 50 12.18 -17.32 14.48
CA GLY A 50 12.96 -18.10 13.52
C GLY A 50 12.56 -19.57 13.41
N ARG A 51 11.37 -19.95 13.86
CA ARG A 51 10.87 -21.34 13.80
C ARG A 51 10.90 -21.95 12.39
N LEU A 52 10.54 -21.17 11.36
CA LEU A 52 10.63 -21.60 9.96
C LEU A 52 12.08 -21.76 9.49
N ARG A 53 13.02 -20.98 10.05
CA ARG A 53 14.46 -21.07 9.74
C ARG A 53 15.07 -22.32 10.38
N VAL A 54 14.73 -22.61 11.64
CA VAL A 54 15.14 -23.85 12.33
C VAL A 54 14.59 -25.08 11.61
N GLU A 55 13.33 -25.03 11.18
CA GLU A 55 12.71 -26.08 10.38
C GLU A 55 13.47 -26.32 9.06
N ALA A 56 13.86 -25.25 8.37
CA ALA A 56 14.65 -25.33 7.14
C ALA A 56 16.03 -25.96 7.39
N LEU A 57 16.73 -25.57 8.46
CA LEU A 57 18.02 -26.17 8.85
C LEU A 57 17.88 -27.67 9.11
N ARG A 58 16.84 -28.07 9.84
CA ARG A 58 16.56 -29.48 10.11
C ARG A 58 16.24 -30.28 8.85
N ARG A 59 15.55 -29.72 7.85
CA ARG A 59 15.34 -30.38 6.55
C ARG A 59 16.61 -30.48 5.70
N LEU A 60 17.57 -29.60 5.95
CA LEU A 60 18.88 -29.60 5.30
C LEU A 60 19.93 -30.41 6.09
N ASN A 61 19.51 -31.14 7.13
CA ASN A 61 20.37 -31.93 8.03
C ASN A 61 21.54 -31.11 8.59
N ARG A 62 21.25 -29.88 9.05
CA ARG A 62 22.22 -29.04 9.77
C ARG A 62 21.91 -29.06 11.25
N ASP A 63 22.93 -29.42 12.03
CA ASP A 63 22.81 -29.59 13.48
C ASP A 63 23.10 -28.30 14.26
N ASP A 64 23.84 -27.37 13.65
CA ASP A 64 24.22 -26.09 14.25
C ASP A 64 23.54 -24.89 13.58
N ALA A 65 23.22 -23.88 14.39
CA ALA A 65 22.63 -22.62 13.95
C ALA A 65 23.20 -21.43 14.73
N PRO A 66 23.51 -20.29 14.07
CA PRO A 66 23.82 -19.07 14.80
C PRO A 66 22.56 -18.60 15.52
N CYS A 67 22.69 -18.42 16.84
CA CYS A 67 21.58 -18.04 17.73
C CYS A 67 21.93 -16.73 18.46
N MET A 68 20.91 -15.95 18.78
CA MET A 68 21.00 -14.79 19.67
C MET A 68 20.13 -15.06 20.89
N THR A 69 20.71 -14.91 22.08
CA THR A 69 20.03 -15.13 23.36
C THR A 69 19.29 -13.87 23.78
N ALA A 70 17.97 -13.95 23.90
CA ALA A 70 17.15 -12.88 24.46
C ALA A 70 17.13 -12.98 25.99
N THR A 71 17.16 -11.82 26.65
CA THR A 71 17.05 -11.69 28.11
C THR A 71 15.60 -11.71 28.60
N ASP A 72 14.65 -11.29 27.75
CA ASP A 72 13.22 -11.19 28.08
C ASP A 72 12.36 -12.07 27.16
N ASP A 73 11.30 -12.66 27.72
CA ASP A 73 10.30 -13.45 26.99
C ASP A 73 9.24 -12.53 26.36
N GLU A 74 9.67 -11.63 25.47
CA GLU A 74 8.73 -10.86 24.65
C GLU A 74 8.19 -11.77 23.53
N SER A 75 7.15 -12.54 23.85
CA SER A 75 6.44 -13.41 22.88
C SER A 75 5.68 -12.63 21.80
N TYR A 76 5.69 -11.29 21.84
CA TYR A 76 5.05 -10.43 20.87
C TYR A 76 5.97 -10.28 19.65
N THR A 77 5.86 -11.20 18.69
CA THR A 77 6.55 -11.03 17.42
C THR A 77 6.00 -9.78 16.74
N TYR A 78 6.84 -8.75 16.64
CA TYR A 78 6.60 -7.41 16.10
C TYR A 78 6.24 -7.37 14.59
N ASN A 79 5.58 -8.40 14.07
CA ASN A 79 5.14 -8.50 12.67
C ASN A 79 3.93 -7.60 12.36
N ARG A 80 3.46 -6.76 13.31
CA ARG A 80 2.41 -5.76 13.04
C ARG A 80 2.88 -4.67 12.05
N HIS A 81 4.19 -4.45 11.96
CA HIS A 81 4.80 -3.50 11.02
C HIS A 81 5.86 -4.20 10.16
N ILE A 82 5.44 -5.15 9.31
CA ILE A 82 6.32 -5.69 8.27
C ILE A 82 6.71 -4.53 7.34
N SER A 83 7.93 -4.01 7.50
CA SER A 83 8.55 -3.07 6.57
C SER A 83 8.71 -3.76 5.22
N ARG A 84 7.71 -3.62 4.35
CA ARG A 84 7.80 -4.09 2.97
C ARG A 84 8.74 -3.15 2.23
N LEU A 85 9.82 -3.71 1.67
CA LEU A 85 10.69 -2.99 0.75
C LEU A 85 9.85 -2.38 -0.37
N THR A 86 10.06 -1.09 -0.63
CA THR A 86 9.45 -0.46 -1.79
C THR A 86 10.06 -0.99 -3.08
N PRO A 87 9.37 -0.89 -4.22
CA PRO A 87 9.94 -1.33 -5.50
C PRO A 87 11.30 -0.69 -5.81
N VAL A 88 11.49 0.59 -5.45
CA VAL A 88 12.75 1.31 -5.65
C VAL A 88 13.86 0.76 -4.75
N GLN A 89 13.58 0.55 -3.46
CA GLN A 89 14.54 -0.01 -2.52
C GLN A 89 14.97 -1.42 -2.93
N ASP A 90 14.00 -2.26 -3.31
CA ASP A 90 14.25 -3.63 -3.78
C ASP A 90 15.13 -3.66 -5.03
N ALA A 91 14.82 -2.83 -6.03
CA ALA A 91 15.66 -2.70 -7.22
C ALA A 91 17.09 -2.24 -6.90
N ARG A 92 17.24 -1.26 -5.99
CA ARG A 92 18.54 -0.76 -5.56
C ARG A 92 19.36 -1.81 -4.82
N MET A 93 18.72 -2.62 -3.97
CA MET A 93 19.37 -3.74 -3.28
C MET A 93 19.86 -4.79 -4.28
N ILE A 94 19.03 -5.16 -5.27
CA ILE A 94 19.42 -6.12 -6.31
C ILE A 94 20.58 -5.59 -7.14
N ALA A 95 20.55 -4.32 -7.55
CA ALA A 95 21.64 -3.70 -8.30
C ALA A 95 22.96 -3.74 -7.52
N ARG A 96 22.93 -3.32 -6.25
CA ARG A 96 24.11 -3.37 -5.35
C ARG A 96 24.63 -4.79 -5.14
N ALA A 97 23.76 -5.78 -4.96
CA ALA A 97 24.19 -7.16 -4.78
C ALA A 97 24.96 -7.68 -6.01
N ILE A 98 24.53 -7.29 -7.22
CA ILE A 98 25.23 -7.63 -8.46
C ILE A 98 26.57 -6.90 -8.56
N GLU A 99 26.63 -5.61 -8.20
CA GLU A 99 27.88 -4.83 -8.15
C GLU A 99 28.92 -5.46 -7.20
N HIS A 100 28.47 -6.07 -6.09
CA HIS A 100 29.32 -6.79 -5.14
C HIS A 100 29.65 -8.23 -5.58
N GLY A 101 29.37 -8.61 -6.84
CA GLY A 101 29.76 -9.89 -7.42
C GLY A 101 28.81 -11.05 -7.18
N VAL A 102 27.61 -10.82 -6.64
CA VAL A 102 26.61 -11.89 -6.49
C VAL A 102 25.97 -12.21 -7.84
N SER A 103 26.02 -13.49 -8.24
CA SER A 103 25.43 -13.92 -9.52
C SER A 103 23.90 -13.77 -9.53
N ARG A 104 23.35 -13.45 -10.71
CA ARG A 104 21.90 -13.29 -10.91
C ARG A 104 21.15 -14.61 -10.63
N GLU A 105 21.76 -15.76 -10.93
CA GLU A 105 21.28 -17.08 -10.52
C GLU A 105 21.01 -17.15 -9.02
N ARG A 106 22.02 -16.76 -8.23
CA ARG A 106 21.97 -16.89 -6.78
C ARG A 106 20.89 -16.00 -6.18
N ILE A 107 20.80 -14.75 -6.66
CA ILE A 107 19.76 -13.80 -6.24
C ILE A 107 18.37 -14.36 -6.59
N ALA A 108 18.18 -14.89 -7.80
CA ALA A 108 16.91 -15.48 -8.23
C ALA A 108 16.48 -16.64 -7.34
N THR A 109 17.41 -17.55 -7.02
CA THR A 109 17.15 -18.71 -6.14
C THR A 109 16.81 -18.27 -4.71
N VAL A 110 17.57 -17.33 -4.14
CA VAL A 110 17.36 -16.84 -2.77
C VAL A 110 16.04 -16.08 -2.65
N LEU A 111 15.70 -15.24 -3.63
CA LEU A 111 14.47 -14.45 -3.62
C LEU A 111 13.24 -15.22 -4.12
N GLY A 112 13.43 -16.43 -4.65
CA GLY A 112 12.34 -17.22 -5.23
C GLY A 112 11.68 -16.56 -6.45
N ILE A 113 12.44 -15.77 -7.22
CA ILE A 113 11.97 -15.05 -8.41
C ILE A 113 12.73 -15.47 -9.66
N SER A 114 12.17 -15.21 -10.85
CA SER A 114 12.84 -15.58 -12.10
C SER A 114 14.10 -14.74 -12.35
N LYS A 115 15.10 -15.32 -13.03
CA LYS A 115 16.30 -14.60 -13.47
C LYS A 115 15.97 -13.35 -14.31
N ASN A 116 14.90 -13.42 -15.11
CA ASN A 116 14.41 -12.31 -15.91
C ASN A 116 13.92 -11.16 -15.04
N THR A 117 13.20 -11.46 -13.95
CA THR A 117 12.73 -10.46 -12.99
C THR A 117 13.91 -9.80 -12.28
N VAL A 118 14.94 -10.56 -11.88
CA VAL A 118 16.17 -10.01 -11.30
C VAL A 118 16.84 -9.04 -12.27
N ARG A 119 16.99 -9.43 -13.55
CA ARG A 119 17.57 -8.56 -14.58
C ARG A 119 16.78 -7.28 -14.79
N GLN A 120 15.44 -7.37 -14.82
CA GLN A 120 14.57 -6.20 -14.99
C GLN A 120 14.67 -5.25 -13.79
N LYS A 121 14.70 -5.78 -12.56
CA LYS A 121 14.83 -4.99 -11.34
C LYS A 121 16.20 -4.32 -11.22
N ALA A 122 17.28 -5.04 -11.56
CA ALA A 122 18.64 -4.50 -11.52
C ALA A 122 18.81 -3.24 -12.38
N VAL A 123 18.22 -3.25 -13.59
CA VAL A 123 18.30 -2.13 -14.55
C VAL A 123 17.15 -1.14 -14.36
N MET A 124 16.24 -1.36 -13.41
CA MET A 124 14.99 -0.58 -13.30
C MET A 124 15.24 0.92 -13.09
N LEU A 125 16.26 1.27 -12.31
CA LEU A 125 16.60 2.65 -11.99
C LEU A 125 17.60 3.27 -12.98
N ASP A 126 18.16 2.48 -13.91
CA ASP A 126 19.13 2.96 -14.88
C ASP A 126 18.53 3.99 -15.84
N GLY A 127 19.09 5.21 -15.82
CA GLY A 127 18.61 6.35 -16.61
C GLY A 127 17.51 7.17 -15.93
N ILE A 128 17.23 6.94 -14.65
CA ILE A 128 16.44 7.85 -13.80
C ILE A 128 17.40 8.73 -13.00
N CYS A 129 17.20 10.04 -12.97
CA CYS A 129 18.02 10.95 -12.18
C CYS A 129 17.86 10.71 -10.67
N ARG A 130 18.90 11.05 -9.88
CA ARG A 130 18.92 10.77 -8.43
C ARG A 130 17.78 11.45 -7.68
N GLU A 131 17.42 12.66 -8.09
CA GLU A 131 16.34 13.44 -7.50
C GLU A 131 14.98 12.76 -7.68
N ALA A 132 14.65 12.35 -8.91
CA ALA A 132 13.41 11.60 -9.17
C ALA A 132 13.39 10.22 -8.46
N GLN A 133 14.54 9.56 -8.33
CA GLN A 133 14.64 8.33 -7.53
C GLN A 133 14.35 8.59 -6.05
N ALA A 134 14.84 9.71 -5.49
CA ALA A 134 14.61 10.08 -4.10
C ALA A 134 13.13 10.38 -3.83
N LEU A 135 12.47 11.12 -4.73
CA LEU A 135 11.04 11.42 -4.63
C LEU A 135 10.17 10.15 -4.63
N LEU A 136 10.57 9.14 -5.40
CA LEU A 136 9.83 7.88 -5.56
C LEU A 136 10.31 6.77 -4.63
N ALA A 137 11.33 6.99 -3.80
CA ALA A 137 12.00 5.95 -3.01
C ALA A 137 11.05 5.23 -2.06
N ASP A 138 10.15 5.98 -1.40
CA ASP A 138 9.23 5.43 -0.40
C ASP A 138 7.82 5.20 -0.96
N LYS A 139 7.67 5.26 -2.30
CA LYS A 139 6.37 5.14 -2.98
C LYS A 139 6.21 3.76 -3.62
N ASN A 140 4.98 3.25 -3.62
CA ASN A 140 4.66 1.99 -4.29
C ASN A 140 4.52 2.20 -5.81
N CYS A 141 5.66 2.33 -6.48
CA CYS A 141 5.74 2.65 -7.90
C CYS A 141 6.02 1.39 -8.75
N PRO A 142 5.11 0.98 -9.66
CA PRO A 142 5.33 -0.15 -10.55
C PRO A 142 6.54 0.04 -11.49
N GLY A 143 7.25 -1.04 -11.81
CA GLY A 143 8.42 -1.00 -12.71
C GLY A 143 8.16 -0.40 -14.10
N LYS A 144 6.94 -0.58 -14.64
CA LYS A 144 6.53 0.01 -15.93
C LYS A 144 6.46 1.54 -15.91
N THR A 145 6.22 2.14 -14.74
CA THR A 145 6.20 3.59 -14.55
C THR A 145 7.60 4.17 -14.80
N PHE A 146 8.65 3.52 -14.28
CA PHE A 146 10.03 3.90 -14.55
C PHE A 146 10.40 3.78 -16.03
N SER A 147 9.78 2.86 -16.78
CA SER A 147 10.01 2.78 -18.23
C SER A 147 9.52 4.01 -18.98
N ALA A 148 8.41 4.62 -18.53
CA ALA A 148 7.93 5.89 -19.11
C ALA A 148 8.81 7.08 -18.72
N LEU A 149 9.23 7.16 -17.44
CA LEU A 149 10.13 8.21 -16.96
C LEU A 149 11.49 8.19 -17.68
N LYS A 150 12.02 7.00 -18.01
CA LYS A 150 13.26 6.82 -18.78
C LYS A 150 13.23 7.40 -20.19
N SER A 151 12.05 7.68 -20.73
CA SER A 151 11.88 8.32 -22.03
C SER A 151 11.89 9.85 -21.94
N MET A 152 11.99 10.41 -20.74
CA MET A 152 12.09 11.85 -20.47
C MET A 152 13.51 12.20 -20.04
N ARG A 153 13.94 13.44 -20.30
CA ARG A 153 15.20 14.00 -19.82
C ARG A 153 15.18 14.25 -18.30
N PRO A 154 16.34 14.30 -17.63
CA PRO A 154 16.43 14.47 -16.18
C PRO A 154 15.54 15.56 -15.54
N PRO A 155 15.48 16.81 -16.04
CA PRO A 155 14.63 17.84 -15.40
C PRO A 155 13.15 17.44 -15.45
N ARG A 156 12.71 16.88 -16.58
CA ARG A 156 11.32 16.46 -16.75
C ARG A 156 10.97 15.21 -15.92
N GLN A 157 11.94 14.35 -15.63
CA GLN A 157 11.74 13.21 -14.72
C GLN A 157 11.41 13.68 -13.31
N VAL A 158 12.03 14.76 -12.83
CA VAL A 158 11.78 15.34 -11.51
C VAL A 158 10.38 15.93 -11.47
N GLU A 159 10.03 16.81 -12.41
CA GLU A 159 8.67 17.38 -12.50
C GLU A 159 7.59 16.30 -12.61
N ALA A 160 7.83 15.26 -13.41
CA ALA A 160 6.92 14.13 -13.53
C ALA A 160 6.75 13.41 -12.18
N ALA A 161 7.84 13.16 -11.46
CA ALA A 161 7.78 12.53 -10.14
C ALA A 161 7.05 13.41 -9.11
N GLU A 162 7.25 14.74 -9.14
CA GLU A 162 6.52 15.69 -8.29
C GLU A 162 5.02 15.69 -8.59
N LEU A 163 4.62 15.72 -9.87
CA LEU A 163 3.22 15.62 -10.27
C LEU A 163 2.57 14.30 -9.79
N MET A 164 3.30 13.19 -9.92
CA MET A 164 2.85 11.88 -9.43
C MET A 164 2.70 11.85 -7.91
N CYS A 165 3.63 12.48 -7.17
CA CYS A 165 3.54 12.62 -5.73
C CYS A 165 2.36 13.51 -5.31
N GLY A 166 2.15 14.65 -5.99
CA GLY A 166 1.07 15.58 -5.71
C GLY A 166 -0.32 14.97 -5.92
N GLN A 167 -0.48 14.10 -6.93
CA GLN A 167 -1.74 13.38 -7.16
C GLN A 167 -1.85 12.04 -6.42
N GLY A 168 -0.80 11.61 -5.72
CA GLY A 168 -0.75 10.28 -5.11
C GLY A 168 -0.90 9.10 -6.11
N ASN A 169 -0.74 9.34 -7.41
CA ASN A 169 -0.99 8.38 -8.47
C ASN A 169 0.32 7.88 -9.09
N PHE A 170 0.70 6.64 -8.76
CA PHE A 170 1.93 6.01 -9.26
C PHE A 170 1.71 5.04 -10.42
N ALA A 171 0.49 4.99 -10.97
CA ALA A 171 0.15 4.05 -12.02
C ALA A 171 0.95 4.28 -13.30
N SER A 172 1.25 3.20 -14.02
CA SER A 172 2.00 3.28 -15.29
C SER A 172 1.24 4.03 -16.38
N THR A 173 -0.09 4.06 -16.32
CA THR A 173 -0.96 4.84 -17.23
C THR A 173 -0.73 6.34 -17.03
N PHE A 174 -0.71 6.79 -15.78
CA PHE A 174 -0.50 8.19 -15.46
C PHE A 174 0.89 8.68 -15.90
N ALA A 175 1.94 7.91 -15.64
CA ALA A 175 3.28 8.26 -16.15
C ALA A 175 3.37 8.26 -17.69
N ARG A 176 2.58 7.42 -18.38
CA ARG A 176 2.48 7.46 -19.84
C ARG A 176 1.71 8.68 -20.34
N ALA A 177 0.70 9.13 -19.61
CA ALA A 177 -0.02 10.38 -19.91
C ALA A 177 0.92 11.58 -19.78
N ILE A 178 1.71 11.63 -18.70
CA ILE A 178 2.76 12.66 -18.51
C ILE A 178 3.77 12.62 -19.66
N LEU A 179 4.20 11.42 -20.07
CA LEU A 179 5.10 11.23 -21.22
C LEU A 179 4.49 11.73 -22.53
N ALA A 180 3.22 11.43 -22.79
CA ALA A 180 2.53 11.87 -24.00
C ALA A 180 2.32 13.39 -24.04
N ALA A 181 2.14 14.03 -22.89
CA ALA A 181 2.03 15.48 -22.74
C ALA A 181 3.40 16.20 -22.71
N THR A 182 4.52 15.47 -22.73
CA THR A 182 5.86 16.05 -22.62
C THR A 182 6.32 16.62 -23.98
N PRO A 183 6.79 17.88 -24.04
CA PRO A 183 7.36 18.46 -25.26
C PRO A 183 8.56 17.67 -25.78
N PRO A 184 8.77 17.61 -27.12
CA PRO A 184 9.83 16.81 -27.73
C PRO A 184 11.24 17.19 -27.27
N GLU A 185 11.46 18.45 -26.88
CA GLU A 185 12.73 18.96 -26.36
C GLU A 185 13.13 18.33 -25.02
N LEU A 186 12.15 17.86 -24.26
CA LEU A 186 12.32 17.22 -22.95
C LEU A 186 12.25 15.70 -23.02
N LEU A 187 12.15 15.12 -24.23
CA LEU A 187 12.17 13.67 -24.46
C LEU A 187 13.59 13.17 -24.76
N GLU A 188 13.83 11.92 -24.41
CA GLU A 188 15.07 11.21 -24.71
C GLU A 188 14.96 10.56 -26.11
N PRO A 189 15.69 11.04 -27.15
CA PRO A 189 15.47 10.67 -28.54
C PRO A 189 15.66 9.17 -28.82
N THR A 190 16.57 8.54 -28.10
CA THR A 190 16.92 7.11 -28.27
C THR A 190 15.86 6.16 -27.71
N ARG A 191 14.98 6.62 -26.83
CA ARG A 191 14.06 5.76 -26.06
C ARG A 191 12.59 5.99 -26.37
N TYR A 192 12.24 7.06 -27.07
CA TYR A 192 10.86 7.36 -27.44
C TYR A 192 10.65 7.26 -28.95
N LYS A 193 10.07 6.14 -29.40
CA LYS A 193 9.46 6.07 -30.72
C LYS A 193 8.00 6.51 -30.57
N ARG A 194 7.69 7.74 -30.97
CA ARG A 194 6.31 8.23 -31.09
C ARG A 194 5.58 7.20 -31.94
N LYS A 195 4.59 6.50 -31.37
CA LYS A 195 3.69 5.66 -32.17
C LYS A 195 2.87 6.64 -33.00
N THR A 196 3.35 6.96 -34.19
CA THR A 196 2.65 7.78 -35.17
C THR A 196 1.41 7.01 -35.62
N GLY A 197 0.25 7.44 -35.13
CA GLY A 197 -1.05 6.96 -35.54
C GLY A 197 -2.14 7.69 -34.75
N ASP A 198 -3.20 8.08 -35.45
CA ASP A 198 -4.42 8.74 -34.95
C ASP A 198 -4.95 8.16 -33.62
N LEU A 199 -4.85 6.83 -33.45
CA LEU A 199 -5.25 6.12 -32.22
C LEU A 199 -4.40 6.50 -30.98
N GLY A 200 -3.14 6.85 -31.16
CA GLY A 200 -2.23 7.25 -30.08
C GLY A 200 -2.53 8.64 -29.54
N GLU A 201 -2.94 9.55 -30.42
CA GLU A 201 -3.36 10.90 -30.03
C GLU A 201 -4.73 10.88 -29.35
N GLN A 202 -5.66 10.06 -29.85
CA GLN A 202 -6.97 9.84 -29.22
C GLN A 202 -6.83 9.21 -27.82
N LEU A 203 -5.98 8.18 -27.67
CA LEU A 203 -5.69 7.61 -26.35
C LEU A 203 -5.03 8.63 -25.42
N ALA A 204 -4.06 9.41 -25.91
CA ALA A 204 -3.42 10.43 -25.09
C ALA A 204 -4.39 11.56 -24.69
N HIS A 205 -5.38 11.87 -25.53
CA HIS A 205 -6.43 12.83 -25.21
C HIS A 205 -7.39 12.30 -24.15
N LEU A 206 -7.89 11.07 -24.31
CA LEU A 206 -8.75 10.41 -23.33
C LEU A 206 -8.03 10.20 -22.00
N GLU A 207 -6.75 9.86 -22.02
CA GLU A 207 -5.93 9.72 -20.81
C GLU A 207 -5.73 11.07 -20.09
N ARG A 208 -5.58 12.18 -20.84
CA ARG A 208 -5.52 13.54 -20.29
C ARG A 208 -6.85 13.96 -19.66
N GLU A 209 -7.96 13.65 -20.31
CA GLU A 209 -9.29 13.93 -19.75
C GLU A 209 -9.55 13.12 -18.49
N LEU A 210 -9.21 11.84 -18.47
CA LEU A 210 -9.33 11.00 -17.29
C LEU A 210 -8.49 11.52 -16.11
N ALA A 211 -7.25 11.93 -16.36
CA ALA A 211 -6.39 12.50 -15.32
C ALA A 211 -6.95 13.83 -14.77
N SER A 212 -7.49 14.69 -15.65
CA SER A 212 -8.15 15.94 -15.26
C SER A 212 -9.39 15.67 -14.40
N LEU A 213 -10.25 14.73 -14.82
CA LEU A 213 -11.44 14.33 -14.07
C LEU A 213 -11.09 13.74 -12.70
N GLN A 214 -10.09 12.87 -12.62
CA GLN A 214 -9.63 12.31 -11.36
C GLN A 214 -9.10 13.38 -10.40
N SER A 215 -8.36 14.36 -10.92
CA SER A 215 -7.90 15.51 -10.12
C SER A 215 -9.07 16.35 -9.61
N GLN A 216 -10.09 16.60 -10.44
CA GLN A 216 -11.27 17.35 -10.03
C GLN A 216 -12.07 16.60 -8.96
N VAL A 217 -12.20 15.28 -9.07
CA VAL A 217 -12.84 14.45 -8.05
C VAL A 217 -12.07 14.51 -6.73
N GLY A 218 -10.74 14.40 -6.76
CA GLY A 218 -9.92 14.52 -5.54
C GLY A 218 -10.08 15.87 -4.83
N MET A 219 -10.11 16.97 -5.59
CA MET A 219 -10.37 18.32 -5.04
C MET A 219 -11.76 18.43 -4.39
N ILE A 220 -12.77 17.77 -4.98
CA ILE A 220 -14.11 17.72 -4.40
C ILE A 220 -14.09 16.87 -3.12
N GLU A 221 -13.45 15.70 -3.12
CA GLU A 221 -13.36 14.82 -1.95
C GLU A 221 -12.67 15.49 -0.75
N GLU A 222 -11.60 16.25 -0.99
CA GLU A 222 -10.85 16.96 0.06
C GLU A 222 -11.71 18.02 0.76
N SER A 223 -12.54 18.74 0.01
CA SER A 223 -13.47 19.74 0.56
C SER A 223 -14.81 19.17 1.03
N TYR A 224 -15.19 17.99 0.55
CA TYR A 224 -16.48 17.35 0.83
C TYR A 224 -16.68 17.08 2.33
N GLY A 225 -15.67 16.54 3.01
CA GLY A 225 -15.77 16.22 4.44
C GLY A 225 -16.00 17.46 5.32
N VAL A 226 -15.23 18.51 5.08
CA VAL A 226 -15.31 19.77 5.84
C VAL A 226 -16.60 20.52 5.52
N ASN A 227 -16.97 20.64 4.24
CA ASN A 227 -18.22 21.29 3.84
C ASN A 227 -19.45 20.54 4.35
N HIS A 228 -19.44 19.21 4.32
CA HIS A 228 -20.53 18.41 4.87
C HIS A 228 -20.67 18.59 6.38
N LEU A 229 -19.56 18.68 7.13
CA LEU A 229 -19.57 18.99 8.56
C LEU A 229 -20.12 20.40 8.84
N HIS A 230 -19.67 21.41 8.10
CA HIS A 230 -20.20 22.78 8.27
C HIS A 230 -21.69 22.85 7.94
N LEU A 231 -22.13 22.18 6.87
CA LEU A 231 -23.53 22.16 6.47
C LEU A 231 -24.40 21.42 7.50
N SER A 232 -23.90 20.31 8.08
CA SER A 232 -24.65 19.57 9.11
C SER A 232 -24.78 20.37 10.40
N VAL A 233 -23.72 21.06 10.84
CA VAL A 233 -23.76 21.96 12.00
C VAL A 233 -24.71 23.14 11.75
N ALA A 234 -24.63 23.77 10.58
CA ALA A 234 -25.52 24.88 10.21
C ALA A 234 -26.98 24.44 10.14
N ALA A 235 -27.27 23.30 9.50
CA ALA A 235 -28.62 22.76 9.41
C ALA A 235 -29.17 22.37 10.80
N SER A 236 -28.34 21.79 11.67
CA SER A 236 -28.72 21.51 13.06
C SER A 236 -29.00 22.78 13.85
N TYR A 237 -28.21 23.84 13.66
CA TYR A 237 -28.45 25.13 14.30
C TYR A 237 -29.78 25.74 13.84
N VAL A 238 -30.07 25.71 12.53
CA VAL A 238 -31.36 26.18 11.99
C VAL A 238 -32.52 25.35 12.55
N SER A 239 -32.39 24.02 12.67
CA SER A 239 -33.39 23.18 13.34
C SER A 239 -33.63 23.62 14.78
N THR A 240 -32.56 23.86 15.57
CA THR A 240 -32.70 24.34 16.95
C THR A 240 -33.32 25.74 17.05
N LEU A 241 -33.06 26.61 16.06
CA LEU A 241 -33.61 27.96 16.01
C LEU A 241 -35.11 27.94 15.66
N MET A 242 -35.51 27.06 14.74
CA MET A 242 -36.91 26.87 14.37
C MET A 242 -37.72 26.12 15.43
N ALA A 243 -37.08 25.30 16.28
CA ALA A 243 -37.72 24.67 17.42
C ALA A 243 -38.12 25.65 18.54
N ASN A 244 -37.56 26.86 18.55
CA ASN A 244 -37.94 27.91 19.51
C ASN A 244 -39.15 28.70 18.99
N GLU A 245 -40.30 28.49 19.61
CA GLU A 245 -41.59 29.10 19.21
C GLU A 245 -41.54 30.63 19.10
N VAL A 246 -40.82 31.31 20.00
CA VAL A 246 -40.71 32.78 20.00
C VAL A 246 -39.95 33.28 18.78
N ILE A 247 -38.87 32.59 18.42
CA ILE A 247 -38.02 32.95 17.28
C ILE A 247 -38.73 32.59 15.97
N ALA A 248 -39.34 31.41 15.91
CA ALA A 248 -40.10 30.96 14.74
C ALA A 248 -41.24 31.94 14.41
N GLN A 249 -42.00 32.36 15.42
CA GLN A 249 -43.11 33.29 15.24
C GLN A 249 -42.63 34.70 14.82
N TRP A 250 -41.56 35.21 15.42
CA TRP A 250 -40.93 36.46 14.98
C TRP A 250 -40.47 36.40 13.52
N LEU A 251 -39.91 35.26 13.09
CA LEU A 251 -39.45 35.07 11.72
C LEU A 251 -40.60 35.01 10.72
N ILE A 252 -41.75 34.44 11.10
CA ILE A 252 -42.98 34.44 10.28
C ILE A 252 -43.52 35.86 10.11
N GLU A 253 -43.50 36.67 11.17
CA GLU A 253 -44.05 38.02 11.17
C GLU A 253 -43.18 39.03 10.39
N GLN A 254 -41.85 38.94 10.51
CA GLN A 254 -40.93 39.90 9.89
C GLN A 254 -40.38 39.44 8.54
N TYR A 255 -40.22 38.12 8.34
CA TYR A 255 -39.49 37.53 7.22
C TYR A 255 -40.10 36.19 6.73
N PRO A 256 -41.35 36.20 6.23
CA PRO A 256 -42.08 34.99 5.88
C PRO A 256 -41.39 34.14 4.80
N GLU A 257 -40.70 34.78 3.85
CA GLU A 257 -39.96 34.08 2.78
C GLU A 257 -38.82 33.23 3.36
N TYR A 258 -38.03 33.77 4.29
CA TYR A 258 -36.93 33.05 4.94
C TYR A 258 -37.42 31.99 5.93
N SER A 259 -38.53 32.25 6.62
CA SER A 259 -39.18 31.28 7.51
C SER A 259 -39.52 29.97 6.79
N SER A 260 -40.11 30.07 5.58
CA SER A 260 -40.44 28.88 4.78
C SER A 260 -39.21 28.03 4.41
N GLN A 261 -38.09 28.69 4.08
CA GLN A 261 -36.84 28.00 3.72
C GLN A 261 -36.15 27.39 4.94
N PHE A 262 -36.10 28.10 6.07
CA PHE A 262 -35.54 27.56 7.31
C PHE A 262 -36.35 26.39 7.86
N GLN A 263 -37.68 26.41 7.73
CA GLN A 263 -38.52 25.26 8.09
C GLN A 263 -38.22 24.05 7.20
N THR A 264 -37.98 24.27 5.90
CA THR A 264 -37.61 23.19 4.97
C THR A 264 -36.26 22.56 5.37
N ILE A 265 -35.27 23.40 5.66
CA ILE A 265 -33.94 22.95 6.11
C ILE A 265 -34.03 22.19 7.44
N ALA A 266 -34.83 22.67 8.39
CA ALA A 266 -35.05 22.00 9.68
C ALA A 266 -35.67 20.60 9.51
N ASN A 267 -36.71 20.48 8.69
CA ASN A 267 -37.38 19.21 8.41
C ASN A 267 -36.42 18.19 7.73
N GLU A 268 -35.58 18.66 6.81
CA GLU A 268 -34.57 17.82 6.14
C GLU A 268 -33.45 17.37 7.10
N ALA A 269 -33.01 18.25 8.00
CA ALA A 269 -32.01 17.94 9.01
C ALA A 269 -32.50 16.90 10.03
N ASP A 270 -33.77 16.98 10.44
CA ASP A 270 -34.40 16.03 11.36
C ASP A 270 -34.60 14.66 10.66
N SER A 271 -34.97 14.67 9.38
CA SER A 271 -35.10 13.47 8.54
C SER A 271 -33.74 12.79 8.25
N ALA A 272 -32.63 13.53 8.34
CA ALA A 272 -31.29 12.99 8.19
C ALA A 272 -30.77 12.28 9.44
N HIS A 273 -31.34 12.56 10.62
CA HIS A 273 -31.07 11.84 11.88
C HIS A 273 -31.73 10.47 11.94
N GLU A 274 -32.76 10.21 11.13
CA GLU A 274 -33.27 8.85 10.98
C GLU A 274 -32.30 7.99 10.15
N PRO A 275 -31.82 6.86 10.67
CA PRO A 275 -30.93 5.98 9.91
C PRO A 275 -31.67 5.47 8.67
N ARG A 276 -31.30 6.00 7.50
CA ARG A 276 -31.82 5.55 6.21
C ARG A 276 -31.52 4.06 6.06
N ARG A 277 -32.59 3.25 6.17
CA ARG A 277 -32.73 1.79 5.95
C ARG A 277 -31.47 0.94 6.21
N PRO A 278 -31.49 -0.02 7.15
CA PRO A 278 -30.35 -0.90 7.36
C PRO A 278 -29.96 -1.61 6.06
N ILE A 279 -28.73 -1.36 5.60
CA ILE A 279 -28.12 -2.04 4.46
C ILE A 279 -28.09 -3.53 4.78
N LYS A 280 -28.78 -4.35 3.99
CA LYS A 280 -28.68 -5.82 4.10
C LYS A 280 -27.27 -6.23 3.68
N LEU A 281 -26.42 -6.50 4.65
CA LEU A 281 -25.11 -7.10 4.41
C LEU A 281 -25.30 -8.51 3.83
N PRO A 282 -24.55 -8.92 2.78
CA PRO A 282 -24.71 -10.21 2.10
C PRO A 282 -24.29 -11.42 2.96
N PHE A 283 -23.77 -11.19 4.16
CA PHE A 283 -23.35 -12.25 5.07
C PHE A 283 -24.42 -12.48 6.14
N ARG A 284 -25.28 -13.46 5.90
CA ARG A 284 -26.15 -14.01 6.95
C ARG A 284 -25.24 -14.73 7.95
N ARG A 285 -24.99 -14.16 9.13
CA ARG A 285 -24.37 -14.90 10.25
C ARG A 285 -25.23 -16.15 10.46
N ARG A 286 -24.66 -17.34 10.21
CA ARG A 286 -25.26 -18.60 10.64
C ARG A 286 -25.39 -18.50 12.16
N ALA A 287 -26.62 -18.51 12.67
CA ALA A 287 -26.86 -18.63 14.10
C ALA A 287 -26.21 -19.94 14.59
N PRO A 288 -25.58 -19.95 15.77
CA PRO A 288 -25.09 -21.18 16.36
C PRO A 288 -26.28 -22.10 16.60
N ALA A 289 -26.16 -23.36 16.17
CA ALA A 289 -27.16 -24.39 16.40
C ALA A 289 -27.44 -24.47 17.91
N SER A 290 -28.70 -24.22 18.27
CA SER A 290 -29.22 -24.49 19.60
C SER A 290 -28.94 -25.97 19.93
N ARG A 291 -28.21 -26.21 21.02
CA ARG A 291 -28.14 -27.53 21.64
C ARG A 291 -29.58 -27.97 21.97
N VAL A 292 -29.99 -29.12 21.44
CA VAL A 292 -31.21 -29.80 21.86
C VAL A 292 -30.94 -30.40 23.25
N PRO A 293 -31.80 -30.18 24.25
CA PRO A 293 -31.78 -30.95 25.48
C PRO A 293 -32.67 -32.19 25.32
N THR A 294 -32.06 -33.36 25.43
CA THR A 294 -32.45 -34.58 26.17
C THR A 294 -31.66 -35.74 25.61
#